data_AF-A0AAV9G664-F1
#
_entry.id   AF-A0AAV9G664-F1
#
_cell.length_a   1.000
_cell.length_b   1.000
_cell.length_c   1.000
_cell.angle_alpha   90.00
_cell.angle_beta   90.00
_cell.angle_gamma   90.00
#
_symmetry.space_group_name_H-M   'P 1'
#
loop_
_entity.id
_entity.type
_entity.pdbx_description
1 polymer ?
#
loop_
_entity_poly.entity_id
_entity_poly.type
_entity_poly.pdbx_seq_one_letter_code
_entity_poly.pdbx_strand_id
1 'polypeptide(L)'
;MAPTFPCANCLEKEATTGCGKCLLVAYCGAECQAAHWQRHKADCELESFAEAWKPQWMLEKRLPYFVAGNGPKRPLNLKGEDYAKDLNVLFAASGDFRNVVTTSKLGIVLNDIYFDVVARNVIFLLIALAVEDRDEAADCIIHTWYAPLVRQSDLDILQGRVRPLIEAVVDEIKKADEDAKGKQKDSPTHEKTWSFGRRTLKVVLSKSEWSGLLSFLEIPDGLGKKKARKLRHAVTLNKDFLDDRDRAFCNRTPAHRIAVSQYWEDGFVLPLGAPRQAKFCCLP
;
A
#
# COMPACT_ATOMS: atom_id res chain seq x y z
N MET A 1 5.35 -13.40 -21.81
CA MET A 1 6.47 -14.11 -21.15
C MET A 1 5.99 -14.55 -19.78
N ALA A 2 6.37 -15.75 -19.32
CA ALA A 2 6.15 -16.10 -17.92
C ALA A 2 7.00 -15.19 -17.04
N PRO A 3 6.50 -14.71 -15.88
CA PRO A 3 7.31 -13.90 -14.97
C PRO A 3 8.53 -14.71 -14.52
N THR A 4 9.72 -14.14 -14.68
CA THR A 4 10.96 -14.73 -14.17
C THR A 4 11.17 -14.29 -12.73
N PHE A 5 11.44 -15.24 -11.84
CA PHE A 5 11.66 -14.97 -10.42
C PHE A 5 13.13 -15.20 -10.08
N PRO A 6 13.77 -14.34 -9.27
CA PRO A 6 15.13 -14.57 -8.82
C PRO A 6 15.20 -15.77 -7.87
N CYS A 7 16.29 -16.52 -7.92
CA CYS A 7 16.58 -17.59 -6.97
C CYS A 7 16.62 -17.05 -5.54
N ALA A 8 15.82 -17.64 -4.64
CA ALA A 8 15.71 -17.20 -3.24
C ALA A 8 17.01 -17.28 -2.43
N ASN A 9 17.98 -18.11 -2.87
CA ASN A 9 19.26 -18.25 -2.18
C ASN A 9 20.32 -17.26 -2.68
N CYS A 10 20.64 -17.30 -3.97
CA CYS A 10 21.75 -16.52 -4.53
C CYS A 10 21.34 -15.17 -5.11
N LEU A 11 20.05 -14.96 -5.42
CA LEU A 11 19.48 -13.73 -5.99
C LEU A 11 20.01 -13.32 -7.38
N GLU A 12 21.06 -13.97 -7.88
CA GLU A 12 21.74 -13.64 -9.14
C GLU A 12 21.15 -14.36 -10.35
N LYS A 13 20.65 -15.59 -10.15
CA LYS A 13 20.17 -16.45 -11.22
C LYS A 13 18.65 -16.49 -11.24
N GLU A 14 18.09 -16.59 -12.44
CA GLU A 14 16.68 -16.91 -12.60
C GLU A 14 16.36 -18.29 -12.03
N ALA A 15 15.23 -18.39 -11.37
CA ALA A 15 14.74 -19.64 -10.82
C ALA A 15 14.16 -20.53 -11.91
N THR A 16 14.50 -21.81 -11.86
CA THR A 16 14.03 -22.85 -12.77
C THR A 16 13.12 -23.85 -12.08
N THR A 17 13.17 -23.92 -10.74
CA THR A 17 12.37 -24.85 -9.93
C THR A 17 11.73 -24.15 -8.74
N GLY A 18 10.56 -24.64 -8.32
CA GLY A 18 9.88 -24.21 -7.09
C GLY A 18 10.08 -25.21 -5.95
N CYS A 19 9.95 -24.75 -4.71
CA CYS A 19 9.84 -25.62 -3.54
C CYS A 19 8.62 -26.54 -3.70
N GLY A 20 8.83 -27.86 -3.79
CA GLY A 20 7.74 -28.82 -4.05
C GLY A 20 6.66 -28.89 -2.97
N LYS A 21 6.89 -28.31 -1.78
CA LYS A 21 5.92 -28.29 -0.68
C LYS A 21 5.04 -27.04 -0.69
N CYS A 22 5.64 -25.85 -0.64
CA CYS A 22 4.87 -24.61 -0.54
C CYS A 22 4.59 -23.96 -1.90
N LEU A 23 5.38 -24.25 -2.94
CA LEU A 23 5.33 -23.62 -4.27
C LEU A 23 5.50 -22.08 -4.27
N LEU A 24 5.88 -21.47 -3.14
CA LEU A 24 6.04 -20.02 -2.97
C LEU A 24 7.48 -19.52 -3.01
N VAL A 25 8.44 -20.44 -3.06
CA VAL A 25 9.87 -20.12 -3.09
C VAL A 25 10.49 -20.80 -4.30
N ALA A 26 11.26 -20.05 -5.07
CA ALA A 26 11.85 -20.51 -6.32
C ALA A 26 13.39 -20.50 -6.25
N TYR A 27 14.01 -21.44 -6.94
CA TYR A 27 15.45 -21.71 -6.92
C TYR A 27 15.98 -21.91 -8.34
N CYS A 28 17.24 -21.56 -8.58
CA CYS A 28 17.92 -21.86 -9.84
C CYS A 28 18.37 -23.33 -9.93
N GLY A 29 18.27 -24.10 -8.84
CA GLY A 29 18.69 -25.50 -8.78
C GLY A 29 18.67 -26.07 -7.36
N ALA A 30 18.86 -27.39 -7.26
CA ALA A 30 18.78 -28.15 -6.01
C ALA A 30 19.82 -27.71 -4.96
N GLU A 31 21.01 -27.28 -5.39
CA GLU A 31 22.06 -26.80 -4.48
C GLU A 31 21.61 -25.54 -3.71
N CYS A 32 21.03 -24.57 -4.42
CA CYS A 32 20.50 -23.35 -3.81
C CYS A 32 19.28 -23.65 -2.92
N GLN A 33 18.45 -24.62 -3.29
CA GLN A 33 17.36 -25.08 -2.44
C GLN A 33 17.88 -25.68 -1.14
N ALA A 34 18.86 -26.58 -1.21
CA ALA A 34 19.44 -27.22 -0.03
C ALA A 34 20.13 -26.20 0.89
N ALA A 35 20.87 -25.24 0.32
CA ALA A 35 21.52 -24.17 1.08
C ALA A 35 20.51 -23.23 1.76
N HIS A 36 19.41 -22.88 1.07
CA HIS A 36 18.36 -22.04 1.64
C HIS A 36 17.48 -22.78 2.66
N TRP A 37 17.43 -24.11 2.62
CA TRP A 37 16.52 -24.91 3.43
C TRP A 37 16.62 -24.63 4.93
N GLN A 38 17.83 -24.37 5.44
CA GLN A 38 18.03 -24.05 6.86
C GLN A 38 17.24 -22.82 7.33
N ARG A 39 16.98 -21.86 6.41
CA ARG A 39 16.18 -20.66 6.69
C ARG A 39 14.72 -20.86 6.30
N HIS A 40 14.46 -21.54 5.18
CA HIS A 40 13.10 -21.72 4.64
C HIS A 40 12.26 -22.76 5.40
N LYS A 41 12.90 -23.79 6.00
CA LYS A 41 12.19 -24.91 6.63
C LYS A 41 11.18 -24.46 7.68
N ALA A 42 11.58 -23.52 8.53
CA ALA A 42 10.70 -22.98 9.58
C ALA A 42 9.40 -22.43 8.97
N ASP A 43 9.50 -21.63 7.91
CA ASP A 43 8.32 -21.07 7.23
C ASP A 43 7.52 -22.15 6.46
N CYS A 44 8.21 -23.10 5.83
CA CYS A 44 7.61 -24.13 4.97
C CYS A 44 6.90 -25.25 5.73
N GLU A 45 7.24 -25.44 7.01
CA GLU A 45 6.72 -26.53 7.84
C GLU A 45 5.80 -26.06 8.97
N LEU A 46 5.47 -24.76 9.06
CA LEU A 46 4.55 -24.24 10.08
C LEU A 46 3.21 -25.00 10.08
N GLU A 47 2.99 -25.78 11.14
CA GLU A 47 1.83 -26.65 11.38
C GLU A 47 0.51 -25.86 11.39
N SER A 48 0.58 -24.57 11.76
CA SER A 48 -0.53 -23.60 11.69
C SER A 48 -1.09 -23.39 10.27
N PHE A 49 -0.43 -23.90 9.24
CA PHE A 49 -0.88 -23.85 7.86
C PHE A 49 -1.19 -25.23 7.27
N ALA A 50 -1.30 -26.26 8.11
CA ALA A 50 -1.79 -27.56 7.69
C ALA A 50 -3.16 -27.44 7.01
N GLU A 51 -3.44 -28.37 6.09
CA GLU A 51 -4.73 -28.44 5.39
C GLU A 51 -5.91 -28.58 6.37
N ALA A 52 -5.65 -29.16 7.54
CA ALA A 52 -6.59 -29.31 8.65
C ALA A 52 -6.78 -28.07 9.53
N TRP A 53 -6.14 -26.93 9.22
CA TRP A 53 -6.29 -25.68 9.99
C TRP A 53 -7.76 -25.24 10.05
N LYS A 54 -8.18 -24.78 11.24
CA LYS A 54 -9.51 -24.26 11.50
C LYS A 54 -9.41 -22.87 12.14
N PRO A 55 -10.24 -21.90 11.76
CA PRO A 55 -10.38 -20.63 12.46
C PRO A 55 -10.74 -20.83 13.93
N GLN A 56 -10.28 -19.90 14.77
CA GLN A 56 -10.37 -19.94 16.22
C GLN A 56 -11.82 -20.01 16.70
N TRP A 57 -12.74 -19.26 16.06
CA TRP A 57 -14.15 -19.29 16.46
C TRP A 57 -14.79 -20.69 16.33
N MET A 58 -14.29 -21.55 15.44
CA MET A 58 -14.76 -22.94 15.35
C MET A 58 -14.21 -23.80 16.50
N LEU A 59 -12.97 -23.56 16.92
CA LEU A 59 -12.37 -24.27 18.06
C LEU A 59 -13.04 -23.85 19.38
N GLU A 60 -13.31 -22.56 19.53
CA GLU A 60 -14.00 -21.96 20.67
C GLU A 60 -15.51 -22.19 20.67
N LYS A 61 -16.07 -22.73 19.57
CA LYS A 61 -17.52 -22.90 19.36
C LYS A 61 -18.32 -21.61 19.57
N ARG A 62 -17.77 -20.47 19.12
CA ARG A 62 -18.44 -19.17 19.17
C ARG A 62 -18.85 -18.67 17.79
N LEU A 63 -19.80 -17.73 17.77
CA LEU A 63 -20.15 -17.01 16.55
C LEU A 63 -19.09 -15.92 16.28
N PRO A 64 -18.56 -15.79 15.05
CA PRO A 64 -17.66 -14.70 14.72
C PRO A 64 -18.41 -13.37 14.62
N TYR A 65 -17.76 -12.25 14.96
CA TYR A 65 -18.42 -10.96 15.11
C TYR A 65 -19.10 -10.48 13.81
N PHE A 66 -18.51 -10.80 12.66
CA PHE A 66 -19.04 -10.38 11.35
C PHE A 66 -20.33 -11.12 10.94
N VAL A 67 -20.67 -12.23 11.60
CA VAL A 67 -21.96 -12.93 11.42
C VAL A 67 -23.02 -12.37 12.36
N ALA A 68 -22.63 -11.81 13.50
CA ALA A 68 -23.54 -11.22 14.49
C ALA A 68 -24.21 -9.91 14.05
N GLY A 69 -24.04 -9.48 12.79
CA GLY A 69 -24.75 -8.38 12.17
C GLY A 69 -23.93 -7.09 12.11
N ASN A 70 -22.99 -7.02 11.16
CA ASN A 70 -22.42 -5.80 10.53
C ASN A 70 -21.32 -6.18 9.52
N GLY A 71 -21.56 -7.20 8.69
CA GLY A 71 -20.61 -7.58 7.65
C GLY A 71 -20.49 -6.48 6.58
N PRO A 72 -19.30 -6.22 6.01
CA PRO A 72 -19.13 -5.24 4.94
C PRO A 72 -20.02 -5.58 3.75
N LYS A 73 -20.74 -4.58 3.25
CA LYS A 73 -21.57 -4.70 2.04
C LYS A 73 -20.67 -5.01 0.85
N ARG A 74 -21.10 -5.97 0.01
CA ARG A 74 -20.37 -6.39 -1.20
C ARG A 74 -20.16 -5.20 -2.15
N PRO A 75 -19.02 -5.14 -2.87
CA PRO A 75 -18.76 -4.08 -3.84
C PRO A 75 -19.84 -4.07 -4.94
N LEU A 76 -20.25 -2.87 -5.33
CA LEU A 76 -21.19 -2.64 -6.42
C LEU A 76 -20.51 -3.04 -7.74
N ASN A 77 -20.98 -4.11 -8.37
CA ASN A 77 -20.47 -4.54 -9.67
C ASN A 77 -21.20 -3.77 -10.78
N LEU A 78 -20.64 -2.63 -11.17
CA LEU A 78 -21.15 -1.85 -12.30
C LEU A 78 -20.67 -2.49 -13.61
N LYS A 79 -21.51 -3.34 -14.21
CA LYS A 79 -21.29 -3.82 -15.58
C LYS A 79 -21.90 -2.83 -16.57
N GLY A 80 -21.06 -2.13 -17.32
CA GLY A 80 -21.47 -1.28 -18.44
C GLY A 80 -20.76 -1.72 -19.71
N GLU A 81 -21.27 -2.77 -20.36
CA GLU A 81 -20.63 -3.38 -21.54
C GLU A 81 -20.74 -2.50 -22.80
N ASP A 82 -21.64 -1.49 -22.81
CA ASP A 82 -21.95 -0.68 -24.00
C ASP A 82 -21.74 0.85 -23.84
N TYR A 83 -21.04 1.31 -22.79
CA TYR A 83 -20.85 2.76 -22.56
C TYR A 83 -19.54 3.28 -23.19
N ALA A 84 -19.66 3.93 -24.36
CA ALA A 84 -18.52 4.42 -25.15
C ALA A 84 -18.20 5.92 -24.97
N LYS A 85 -18.88 6.64 -24.07
CA LYS A 85 -18.68 8.08 -23.85
C LYS A 85 -17.67 8.36 -22.75
N ASP A 86 -17.12 9.58 -22.74
CA ASP A 86 -16.33 10.09 -21.60
C ASP A 86 -17.18 9.96 -20.33
N LEU A 87 -16.64 9.31 -19.30
CA LEU A 87 -17.32 9.06 -18.04
C LEU A 87 -16.83 10.06 -16.99
N ASN A 88 -17.73 10.57 -16.15
CA ASN A 88 -17.39 11.32 -14.96
C ASN A 88 -17.89 10.56 -13.73
N VAL A 89 -16.98 10.15 -12.84
CA VAL A 89 -17.30 9.34 -11.67
C VAL A 89 -17.01 10.13 -10.40
N LEU A 90 -18.03 10.28 -9.56
CA LEU A 90 -17.92 10.87 -8.24
C LEU A 90 -17.88 9.74 -7.19
N PHE A 91 -16.77 9.64 -6.48
CA PHE A 91 -16.64 8.81 -5.28
C PHE A 91 -16.97 9.66 -4.05
N ALA A 92 -18.27 9.87 -3.82
CA ALA A 92 -18.76 10.67 -2.71
C ALA A 92 -18.44 9.98 -1.37
N ALA A 93 -17.65 10.66 -0.51
CA ALA A 93 -17.21 10.15 0.78
C ALA A 93 -16.54 8.76 0.69
N SER A 94 -15.81 8.52 -0.39
CA SER A 94 -15.09 7.28 -0.64
C SER A 94 -13.69 7.61 -1.17
N GLY A 95 -12.74 7.78 -0.26
CA GLY A 95 -11.34 7.99 -0.61
C GLY A 95 -10.59 6.72 -1.03
N ASP A 96 -11.26 5.59 -1.27
CA ASP A 96 -10.59 4.35 -1.66
C ASP A 96 -10.62 4.12 -3.17
N PHE A 97 -9.52 4.45 -3.84
CA PHE A 97 -9.41 4.28 -5.29
C PHE A 97 -8.90 2.89 -5.71
N ARG A 98 -8.69 1.91 -4.81
CA ARG A 98 -8.23 0.54 -5.16
C ARG A 98 -9.14 -0.17 -6.16
N ASN A 99 -10.41 0.22 -6.18
CA ASN A 99 -11.43 -0.37 -7.03
C ASN A 99 -11.65 0.43 -8.33
N VAL A 100 -10.82 1.45 -8.60
CA VAL A 100 -10.87 2.21 -9.85
C VAL A 100 -10.15 1.41 -10.94
N VAL A 101 -10.91 0.67 -11.75
CA VAL A 101 -10.43 -0.01 -12.96
C VAL A 101 -10.93 0.78 -14.17
N THR A 102 -10.07 1.09 -15.13
CA THR A 102 -10.44 1.95 -16.27
C THR A 102 -10.14 1.30 -17.63
N THR A 103 -11.04 1.54 -18.59
CA THR A 103 -10.96 1.13 -20.01
C THR A 103 -11.13 2.30 -20.99
N SER A 104 -11.36 3.54 -20.50
CA SER A 104 -11.63 4.73 -21.33
C SER A 104 -11.23 6.05 -20.63
N LYS A 105 -11.43 7.19 -21.31
CA LYS A 105 -11.15 8.54 -20.79
C LYS A 105 -12.16 8.92 -19.70
N LEU A 106 -11.64 9.29 -18.52
CA LEU A 106 -12.40 9.34 -17.28
C LEU A 106 -12.07 10.62 -16.48
N GLY A 107 -13.11 11.36 -16.08
CA GLY A 107 -13.02 12.35 -15.00
C GLY A 107 -13.36 11.69 -13.66
N ILE A 108 -12.48 11.82 -12.67
CA ILE A 108 -12.73 11.26 -11.33
C ILE A 108 -12.73 12.41 -10.33
N VAL A 109 -13.76 12.45 -9.49
CA VAL A 109 -13.81 13.30 -8.30
C VAL A 109 -13.83 12.40 -7.08
N LEU A 110 -12.83 12.57 -6.21
CA LEU A 110 -12.68 11.86 -4.95
C LEU A 110 -12.82 12.85 -3.81
N ASN A 111 -13.61 12.51 -2.79
CA ASN A 111 -13.57 13.22 -1.51
C ASN A 111 -13.68 12.24 -0.34
N ASP A 112 -13.09 12.62 0.77
CA ASP A 112 -13.16 11.88 2.03
C ASP A 112 -13.28 12.87 3.19
N ILE A 113 -13.88 12.43 4.30
CA ILE A 113 -13.97 13.23 5.53
C ILE A 113 -12.67 13.18 6.33
N TYR A 114 -11.85 12.15 6.10
CA TYR A 114 -10.60 11.91 6.79
C TYR A 114 -9.43 12.48 5.97
N PHE A 115 -8.82 13.54 6.49
CA PHE A 115 -7.73 14.24 5.82
C PHE A 115 -6.54 13.33 5.49
N ASP A 116 -6.18 12.40 6.37
CA ASP A 116 -5.10 11.44 6.15
C ASP A 116 -5.36 10.52 4.94
N VAL A 117 -6.63 10.17 4.69
CA VAL A 117 -7.03 9.43 3.48
C VAL A 117 -6.85 10.31 2.24
N VAL A 118 -7.28 11.57 2.29
CA VAL A 118 -7.10 12.52 1.17
C VAL A 118 -5.61 12.76 0.90
N ALA A 119 -4.82 13.01 1.93
CA ALA A 119 -3.39 13.26 1.83
C ALA A 119 -2.65 12.09 1.18
N ARG A 120 -2.93 10.86 1.63
CA ARG A 120 -2.40 9.64 1.02
C ARG A 120 -2.75 9.54 -0.46
N ASN A 121 -4.00 9.82 -0.81
CA ASN A 121 -4.44 9.75 -2.20
C ASN A 121 -3.74 10.78 -3.08
N VAL A 122 -3.57 12.01 -2.60
CA VAL A 122 -2.83 13.04 -3.31
C VAL A 122 -1.39 12.59 -3.54
N ILE A 123 -0.71 12.05 -2.53
CA ILE A 123 0.66 11.52 -2.67
C ILE A 123 0.71 10.41 -3.72
N PHE A 124 -0.19 9.42 -3.67
CA PHE A 124 -0.21 8.34 -4.67
C PHE A 124 -0.45 8.83 -6.09
N LEU A 125 -1.39 9.77 -6.27
CA LEU A 125 -1.68 10.35 -7.58
C LEU A 125 -0.50 11.17 -8.10
N LEU A 126 0.19 11.92 -7.23
CA LEU A 126 1.39 12.65 -7.61
C LEU A 126 2.52 11.70 -8.03
N ILE A 127 2.75 10.58 -7.31
CA ILE A 127 3.71 9.55 -7.74
C ILE A 127 3.34 9.02 -9.13
N ALA A 128 2.08 8.59 -9.33
CA ALA A 128 1.60 8.03 -10.58
C ALA A 128 1.68 9.00 -11.78
N LEU A 129 1.66 10.31 -11.52
CA LEU A 129 1.68 11.34 -12.56
C LEU A 129 3.06 11.94 -12.81
N ALA A 130 3.91 12.03 -11.77
CA ALA A 130 5.23 12.65 -11.83
C ALA A 130 6.35 11.66 -12.16
N VAL A 131 6.15 10.35 -11.96
CA VAL A 131 7.11 9.30 -12.33
C VAL A 131 6.76 8.78 -13.73
N GLU A 132 7.75 8.77 -14.62
CA GLU A 132 7.57 8.37 -16.03
C GLU A 132 7.44 6.85 -16.19
N ASP A 133 8.29 6.10 -15.49
CA ASP A 133 8.26 4.64 -15.47
C ASP A 133 7.07 4.14 -14.63
N ARG A 134 6.18 3.38 -15.27
CA ARG A 134 4.94 2.92 -14.63
C ARG A 134 5.19 1.86 -13.57
N ASP A 135 6.18 1.00 -13.79
CA ASP A 135 6.51 -0.07 -12.87
C ASP A 135 7.18 0.52 -11.63
N GLU A 136 8.08 1.49 -11.80
CA GLU A 136 8.69 2.26 -10.71
C GLU A 136 7.64 3.03 -9.90
N ALA A 137 6.70 3.70 -10.58
CA ALA A 137 5.61 4.42 -9.91
C ALA A 137 4.72 3.48 -9.10
N ALA A 138 4.32 2.34 -9.68
CA ALA A 138 3.50 1.34 -9.02
C ALA A 138 4.22 0.75 -7.80
N ASP A 139 5.48 0.40 -7.95
CA ASP A 139 6.34 -0.09 -6.88
C ASP A 139 6.44 0.93 -5.74
N CYS A 140 6.68 2.21 -6.06
CA CYS A 140 6.76 3.27 -5.07
C CYS A 140 5.45 3.42 -4.30
N ILE A 141 4.30 3.47 -4.99
CA ILE A 141 2.97 3.52 -4.36
C ILE A 141 2.74 2.33 -3.43
N ILE A 142 3.07 1.12 -3.88
CA ILE A 142 2.89 -0.11 -3.10
C ILE A 142 3.73 -0.06 -1.82
N HIS A 143 4.99 0.37 -1.90
CA HIS A 143 5.85 0.47 -0.71
C HIS A 143 5.40 1.59 0.23
N THR A 144 5.03 2.76 -0.28
CA THR A 144 4.49 3.86 0.54
C THR A 144 3.19 3.44 1.24
N TRP A 145 2.38 2.57 0.62
CA TRP A 145 1.11 2.14 1.21
C TRP A 145 1.27 1.00 2.23
N TYR A 146 1.89 -0.09 1.81
CA TYR A 146 1.77 -1.38 2.48
C TYR A 146 2.99 -1.73 3.34
N ALA A 147 4.15 -1.13 3.03
CA ALA A 147 5.37 -1.45 3.74
C ALA A 147 5.53 -0.63 5.03
N PRO A 148 6.10 -1.19 6.10
CA PRO A 148 6.42 -0.46 7.34
C PRO A 148 7.59 0.50 7.17
N LEU A 149 8.36 0.33 6.09
CA LEU A 149 9.59 1.00 5.76
C LEU A 149 9.61 1.20 4.25
N VAL A 150 10.11 2.34 3.79
CA VAL A 150 10.27 2.63 2.37
C VAL A 150 11.69 2.30 1.91
N ARG A 151 11.86 1.97 0.63
CA ARG A 151 13.19 1.78 0.02
C ARG A 151 13.84 3.16 -0.17
N GLN A 152 15.16 3.18 -0.27
CA GLN A 152 15.87 4.45 -0.53
C GLN A 152 15.41 5.06 -1.86
N SER A 153 15.27 4.25 -2.91
CA SER A 153 14.77 4.69 -4.22
C SER A 153 13.37 5.32 -4.13
N ASP A 154 12.48 4.75 -3.31
CA ASP A 154 11.13 5.30 -3.13
C ASP A 154 11.18 6.63 -2.37
N LEU A 155 12.06 6.75 -1.37
CA LEU A 155 12.29 7.99 -0.66
C LEU A 155 12.85 9.06 -1.61
N ASP A 156 13.78 8.72 -2.48
CA ASP A 156 14.34 9.64 -3.46
C ASP A 156 13.26 10.15 -4.44
N ILE A 157 12.30 9.30 -4.82
CA ILE A 157 11.11 9.70 -5.61
C ILE A 157 10.22 10.65 -4.80
N LEU A 158 9.88 10.29 -3.56
CA LEU A 158 9.02 11.10 -2.70
C LEU A 158 9.63 12.49 -2.45
N GLN A 159 10.92 12.55 -2.11
CA GLN A 159 11.62 13.79 -1.80
C GLN A 159 11.99 14.59 -3.06
N GLY A 160 12.35 13.92 -4.16
CA GLY A 160 12.83 14.57 -5.38
C GLY A 160 11.74 14.95 -6.37
N ARG A 161 10.60 14.23 -6.39
CA ARG A 161 9.52 14.42 -7.38
C ARG A 161 8.21 14.91 -6.76
N VAL A 162 7.83 14.38 -5.60
CA VAL A 162 6.52 14.67 -4.99
C VAL A 162 6.59 15.88 -4.06
N ARG A 163 7.54 15.89 -3.13
CA ARG A 163 7.71 16.95 -2.12
C ARG A 163 7.80 18.35 -2.75
N PRO A 164 8.61 18.61 -3.80
CA PRO A 164 8.74 19.94 -4.37
C PRO A 164 7.42 20.48 -4.96
N LEU A 165 6.55 19.59 -5.46
CA LEU A 165 5.24 19.98 -6.00
C LEU A 165 4.31 20.50 -4.90
N ILE A 166 4.39 19.93 -3.69
CA ILE A 166 3.58 20.34 -2.54
C ILE A 166 4.22 21.54 -1.84
N GLU A 167 5.54 21.55 -1.67
CA GLU A 167 6.29 22.69 -1.09
C GLU A 167 6.02 23.99 -1.85
N ALA A 168 6.04 23.94 -3.19
CA ALA A 168 5.75 25.11 -4.01
C ALA A 168 4.37 25.72 -3.69
N VAL A 169 3.35 24.89 -3.44
CA VAL A 169 2.00 25.36 -3.07
C VAL A 169 2.00 25.97 -1.67
N VAL A 170 2.68 25.32 -0.72
CA VAL A 170 2.78 25.83 0.66
C VAL A 170 3.50 27.18 0.68
N ASP A 171 4.56 27.35 -0.09
CA ASP A 171 5.29 28.62 -0.19
C ASP A 171 4.50 29.70 -0.93
N GLU A 172 3.73 29.34 -1.96
CA GLU A 172 2.76 30.23 -2.62
C GLU A 172 1.73 30.75 -1.61
N ILE A 173 1.18 29.87 -0.75
CA ILE A 173 0.23 30.24 0.30
C ILE A 173 0.88 31.19 1.32
N LYS A 174 2.07 30.88 1.82
CA LYS A 174 2.78 31.72 2.80
C LYS A 174 3.04 33.14 2.27
N LYS A 175 3.52 33.25 1.03
CA LYS A 175 3.77 34.56 0.39
C LYS A 175 2.47 35.37 0.26
N ALA A 176 1.38 34.73 -0.16
CA ALA A 176 0.09 35.40 -0.27
C ALA A 176 -0.42 35.92 1.10
N ASP A 177 -0.17 35.17 2.18
CA ASP A 177 -0.55 35.56 3.54
C ASP A 177 0.27 36.74 4.07
N GLU A 178 1.58 36.78 3.78
CA GLU A 178 2.47 37.89 4.11
C GLU A 178 2.06 39.18 3.40
N ASP A 179 1.75 39.10 2.10
CA ASP A 179 1.33 40.25 1.27
C ASP A 179 -0.03 40.82 1.69
N ALA A 180 -0.93 39.97 2.19
CA ALA A 180 -2.31 40.34 2.53
C ALA A 180 -2.45 41.20 3.80
N LYS A 181 -1.40 41.35 4.63
CA LYS A 181 -1.40 42.12 5.89
C LYS A 181 -2.66 41.94 6.76
N GLY A 182 -3.24 40.74 6.77
CA GLY A 182 -4.45 40.41 7.53
C GLY A 182 -5.76 41.06 7.06
N LYS A 183 -5.83 41.61 5.83
CA LYS A 183 -7.05 42.25 5.28
C LYS A 183 -7.88 41.39 4.33
N GLN A 184 -7.39 40.22 3.93
CA GLN A 184 -8.13 39.31 3.06
C GLN A 184 -9.16 38.52 3.88
N LYS A 185 -10.42 38.50 3.42
CA LYS A 185 -11.40 37.51 3.87
C LYS A 185 -10.95 36.16 3.31
N ASP A 186 -10.28 35.36 4.14
CA ASP A 186 -9.70 34.08 3.73
C ASP A 186 -10.73 33.22 3.01
N SER A 187 -10.42 32.81 1.78
CA SER A 187 -11.05 31.61 1.23
C SER A 187 -10.67 30.46 2.17
N PRO A 188 -11.63 29.68 2.68
CA PRO A 188 -11.34 28.58 3.59
C PRO A 188 -10.48 27.49 2.91
N THR A 189 -10.39 27.52 1.58
CA THR A 189 -9.67 26.54 0.77
C THR A 189 -8.76 27.21 -0.25
N HIS A 190 -7.67 26.52 -0.56
CA HIS A 190 -6.70 26.82 -1.61
C HIS A 190 -6.70 25.68 -2.62
N GLU A 191 -6.79 26.03 -3.90
CA GLU A 191 -6.86 25.09 -5.00
C GLU A 191 -5.55 25.08 -5.79
N LYS A 192 -5.05 23.89 -6.10
CA LYS A 192 -3.95 23.70 -7.06
C LYS A 192 -4.37 22.74 -8.16
N THR A 193 -4.04 23.10 -9.40
CA THR A 193 -4.16 22.20 -10.55
C THR A 193 -2.79 21.99 -11.18
N TRP A 194 -2.34 20.74 -11.27
CA TRP A 194 -1.16 20.33 -12.03
C TRP A 194 -1.56 19.70 -13.36
N SER A 195 -0.74 19.92 -14.39
CA SER A 195 -0.91 19.33 -15.72
C SER A 195 0.30 18.47 -16.08
N PHE A 196 0.05 17.20 -16.43
CA PHE A 196 1.04 16.18 -16.79
C PHE A 196 0.75 15.65 -18.20
N GLY A 197 1.10 16.46 -19.20
CA GLY A 197 0.72 16.21 -20.60
C GLY A 197 -0.79 16.31 -20.78
N ARG A 198 -1.45 15.20 -21.13
CA ARG A 198 -2.92 15.12 -21.30
C ARG A 198 -3.69 14.85 -20.01
N ARG A 199 -2.99 14.73 -18.87
CA ARG A 199 -3.57 14.37 -17.58
C ARG A 199 -3.54 15.59 -16.67
N THR A 200 -4.56 15.76 -15.84
CA THR A 200 -4.64 16.87 -14.89
C THR A 200 -5.03 16.36 -13.52
N LEU A 201 -4.39 16.89 -12.48
CA LEU A 201 -4.75 16.65 -11.09
C LEU A 201 -5.14 17.98 -10.46
N LYS A 202 -6.37 18.09 -9.99
CA LYS A 202 -6.86 19.24 -9.24
C LYS A 202 -7.10 18.82 -7.79
N VAL A 203 -6.52 19.57 -6.85
CA VAL A 203 -6.60 19.34 -5.41
C VAL A 203 -7.09 20.62 -4.74
N VAL A 204 -8.07 20.47 -3.85
CA VAL A 204 -8.66 21.56 -3.08
C VAL A 204 -8.57 21.18 -1.61
N LEU A 205 -7.80 21.95 -0.84
CA LEU A 205 -7.56 21.73 0.59
C LEU A 205 -7.55 23.07 1.32
N SER A 206 -7.81 23.10 2.62
CA SER A 206 -7.53 24.27 3.44
C SER A 206 -6.02 24.58 3.52
N LYS A 207 -5.66 25.80 3.91
CA LYS A 207 -4.25 26.21 4.06
C LYS A 207 -3.50 25.34 5.07
N SER A 208 -4.15 24.99 6.19
CA SER A 208 -3.60 24.09 7.21
C SER A 208 -3.43 22.67 6.69
N GLU A 209 -4.35 22.18 5.85
CA GLU A 209 -4.25 20.86 5.23
C GLU A 209 -3.15 20.78 4.18
N TRP A 210 -2.85 21.86 3.45
CA TRP A 210 -1.67 21.90 2.58
C TRP A 210 -0.36 21.75 3.37
N SER A 211 -0.27 22.44 4.51
CA SER A 211 0.89 22.30 5.42
C SER A 211 0.94 20.90 6.02
N GLY A 212 -0.20 20.35 6.43
CA GLY A 212 -0.31 18.98 6.91
C GLY A 212 0.10 17.97 5.86
N LEU A 213 -0.30 18.15 4.60
CA LEU A 213 0.05 17.26 3.48
C LEU A 213 1.56 17.20 3.28
N LEU A 214 2.24 18.35 3.38
CA LEU A 214 3.70 18.40 3.29
C LEU A 214 4.37 17.60 4.43
N SER A 215 3.85 17.67 5.65
CA SER A 215 4.40 16.92 6.79
C SER A 215 4.28 15.40 6.67
N PHE A 216 3.42 14.87 5.78
CA PHE A 216 3.40 13.42 5.49
C PHE A 216 4.66 12.95 4.75
N LEU A 217 5.45 13.88 4.20
CA LEU A 217 6.72 13.61 3.53
C LEU A 217 7.92 13.94 4.43
N GLU A 218 7.68 14.06 5.73
CA GLU A 218 8.70 14.29 6.76
C GLU A 218 8.78 13.07 7.66
N ILE A 219 9.99 12.64 7.97
CA ILE A 219 10.21 11.54 8.90
C ILE A 219 9.98 12.07 10.31
N PRO A 220 8.99 11.55 11.07
CA PRO A 220 8.71 12.07 12.40
C PRO A 220 9.87 11.85 13.36
N ASP A 221 10.20 12.87 14.15
CA ASP A 221 11.27 12.80 15.15
C ASP A 221 11.07 11.62 16.11
N GLY A 222 12.13 10.82 16.28
CA GLY A 222 12.13 9.67 17.19
C GLY A 222 11.26 8.50 16.72
N LEU A 223 10.71 8.54 15.50
CA LEU A 223 10.26 7.32 14.82
C LEU A 223 11.52 6.60 14.31
N GLY A 224 11.74 5.37 14.78
CA GLY A 224 12.84 4.52 14.34
C GLY A 224 12.29 3.20 13.79
N LYS A 225 13.09 2.43 13.04
CA LYS A 225 12.67 1.14 12.45
C LYS A 225 11.97 0.22 13.44
N LYS A 226 12.50 0.11 14.66
CA LYS A 226 11.94 -0.72 15.74
C LYS A 226 10.57 -0.22 16.20
N LYS A 227 10.41 1.10 16.33
CA LYS A 227 9.15 1.73 16.78
C LYS A 227 8.07 1.63 15.70
N ALA A 228 8.41 1.86 14.43
CA ALA A 228 7.48 1.70 13.31
C ALA A 228 6.97 0.27 13.18
N ARG A 229 7.86 -0.74 13.25
CA ARG A 229 7.46 -2.15 13.27
C ARG A 229 6.54 -2.46 14.43
N LYS A 230 6.85 -1.96 15.64
CA LYS A 230 6.00 -2.17 16.83
C LYS A 230 4.61 -1.56 16.65
N LEU A 231 4.52 -0.34 16.13
CA LEU A 231 3.24 0.34 15.87
C LEU A 231 2.40 -0.44 14.85
N ARG A 232 3.00 -0.85 13.73
CA ARG A 232 2.32 -1.66 12.72
C ARG A 232 1.84 -2.99 13.30
N HIS A 233 2.73 -3.72 13.98
CA HIS A 233 2.41 -5.01 14.60
C HIS A 233 1.26 -4.89 15.60
N ALA A 234 1.22 -3.81 16.39
CA ALA A 234 0.13 -3.54 17.33
C ALA A 234 -1.23 -3.33 16.64
N VAL A 235 -1.26 -2.91 15.38
CA VAL A 235 -2.49 -2.77 14.59
C VAL A 235 -2.81 -4.07 13.84
N THR A 236 -1.85 -4.60 13.07
CA THR A 236 -2.07 -5.75 12.18
C THR A 236 -2.31 -7.05 12.94
N LEU A 237 -1.65 -7.23 14.10
CA LEU A 237 -1.81 -8.42 14.95
C LEU A 237 -2.66 -8.18 16.20
N ASN A 238 -3.45 -7.10 16.24
CA ASN A 238 -4.39 -6.89 17.34
C ASN A 238 -5.38 -8.07 17.45
N LYS A 239 -5.60 -8.55 18.67
CA LYS A 239 -6.47 -9.69 18.98
C LYS A 239 -7.93 -9.42 18.62
N ASP A 240 -8.37 -8.16 18.64
CA ASP A 240 -9.73 -7.78 18.28
C ASP A 240 -10.08 -8.11 16.82
N PHE A 241 -9.06 -8.14 15.94
CA PHE A 241 -9.20 -8.49 14.52
C PHE A 241 -8.86 -9.96 14.22
N LEU A 242 -8.82 -10.83 15.23
CA LEU A 242 -8.54 -12.25 15.02
C LEU A 242 -9.55 -12.88 14.05
N ASP A 243 -10.83 -12.55 14.19
CA ASP A 243 -11.89 -13.03 13.30
C ASP A 243 -11.69 -12.60 11.85
N ASP A 244 -11.21 -11.38 11.61
CA ASP A 244 -10.92 -10.92 10.24
C ASP A 244 -9.73 -11.65 9.63
N ARG A 245 -8.68 -11.88 10.41
CA ARG A 245 -7.50 -12.64 9.97
C ARG A 245 -7.87 -14.08 9.64
N ASP A 246 -8.58 -14.74 10.53
CA ASP A 246 -9.03 -16.11 10.34
C ASP A 246 -10.00 -16.20 9.14
N ARG A 247 -10.88 -15.21 8.96
CA ARG A 247 -11.74 -15.13 7.76
C ARG A 247 -10.94 -14.96 6.49
N ALA A 248 -9.86 -14.17 6.51
CA ALA A 248 -8.96 -14.04 5.38
C ALA A 248 -8.24 -15.37 5.07
N PHE A 249 -7.89 -16.18 6.07
CA PHE A 249 -7.31 -17.51 5.89
C PHE A 249 -8.28 -18.54 5.31
N CYS A 250 -9.57 -18.49 5.68
CA CYS A 250 -10.59 -19.37 5.09
C CYS A 250 -10.65 -19.28 3.56
N ASN A 251 -10.34 -18.12 2.98
CA ASN A 251 -10.36 -17.89 1.53
C ASN A 251 -8.99 -18.13 0.85
N ARG A 252 -8.03 -18.77 1.53
CA ARG A 252 -6.67 -18.96 1.06
C ARG A 252 -6.21 -20.41 1.19
N THR A 253 -5.34 -20.82 0.28
CA THR A 253 -4.64 -22.11 0.36
C THR A 253 -3.65 -22.11 1.53
N PRO A 254 -3.33 -23.29 2.10
CA PRO A 254 -2.24 -23.49 3.06
C PRO A 254 -0.99 -22.64 2.79
N ALA A 255 -0.44 -22.75 1.58
CA ALA A 255 0.74 -22.02 1.16
C ALA A 255 0.56 -20.49 1.27
N HIS A 256 -0.52 -19.94 0.73
CA HIS A 256 -0.76 -18.50 0.75
C HIS A 256 -0.97 -17.93 2.16
N ARG A 257 -1.43 -18.74 3.13
CA ARG A 257 -1.56 -18.29 4.52
C ARG A 257 -0.19 -18.01 5.14
N ILE A 258 0.85 -18.77 4.79
CA ILE A 258 2.24 -18.54 5.24
C ILE A 258 2.70 -17.14 4.83
N ALA A 259 2.58 -16.81 3.55
CA ALA A 259 3.02 -15.51 3.03
C ALA A 259 2.25 -14.34 3.64
N VAL A 260 0.93 -14.49 3.79
CA VAL A 260 0.10 -13.44 4.40
C VAL A 260 0.41 -13.26 5.88
N SER A 261 0.62 -14.36 6.61
CA SER A 261 1.02 -14.31 8.02
C SER A 261 2.36 -13.61 8.19
N GLN A 262 3.35 -13.93 7.35
CA GLN A 262 4.66 -13.28 7.40
C GLN A 262 4.53 -11.77 7.10
N TYR A 263 3.74 -11.38 6.09
CA TYR A 263 3.45 -9.98 5.82
C TYR A 263 2.71 -9.29 6.98
N TRP A 264 1.82 -9.98 7.71
CA TRP A 264 1.18 -9.40 8.89
C TRP A 264 2.17 -9.15 10.03
N GLU A 265 3.13 -10.04 10.21
CA GLU A 265 4.20 -9.94 11.20
C GLU A 265 5.21 -8.83 10.87
N ASP A 266 5.82 -8.88 9.68
CA ASP A 266 6.96 -8.02 9.35
C ASP A 266 6.59 -6.81 8.48
N GLY A 267 5.51 -6.89 7.72
CA GLY A 267 5.02 -5.86 6.80
C GLY A 267 5.77 -5.71 5.48
N PHE A 268 6.76 -6.55 5.18
CA PHE A 268 7.52 -6.40 3.95
C PHE A 268 6.73 -6.89 2.75
N VAL A 269 6.62 -6.05 1.72
CA VAL A 269 6.05 -6.42 0.42
C VAL A 269 7.11 -7.12 -0.40
N LEU A 270 7.51 -8.32 0.03
CA LEU A 270 8.53 -9.13 -0.61
C LEU A 270 8.04 -10.55 -0.87
N PRO A 271 8.57 -11.25 -1.90
CA PRO A 271 8.38 -12.68 -2.04
C PRO A 271 8.79 -13.44 -0.76
N LEU A 272 8.10 -14.53 -0.44
CA LEU A 272 8.31 -15.30 0.81
C LEU A 272 9.78 -15.69 1.02
N GLY A 273 10.48 -16.09 -0.05
CA GLY A 273 11.88 -16.52 0.03
C GLY A 273 12.93 -15.41 -0.02
N ALA A 274 12.54 -14.14 -0.19
CA ALA A 274 13.52 -13.08 -0.35
C ALA A 274 14.21 -12.73 1.01
N PRO A 275 15.46 -12.26 1.02
CA PRO A 275 16.10 -11.81 2.26
C PRO A 275 15.39 -10.58 2.84
N ARG A 276 15.18 -10.57 4.16
CA ARG A 276 14.51 -9.46 4.87
C ARG A 276 15.47 -8.33 5.28
N GLN A 277 16.77 -8.53 5.04
CA GLN A 277 17.84 -7.60 5.43
C GLN A 277 18.26 -6.64 4.31
N ALA A 278 17.82 -6.88 3.07
CA ALA A 278 18.21 -6.09 1.91
C ALA A 278 17.03 -5.23 1.43
N LYS A 279 17.28 -3.92 1.24
CA LYS A 279 16.46 -2.92 0.51
C LYS A 279 15.52 -1.98 1.29
N PHE A 280 15.24 -2.19 2.59
CA PHE A 280 14.38 -1.26 3.34
C PHE A 280 15.18 -0.41 4.34
N CYS A 281 15.46 0.84 3.96
CA CYS A 281 16.39 1.70 4.68
C CYS A 281 15.68 2.73 5.57
N CYS A 282 14.52 3.24 5.16
CA CYS A 282 14.00 4.50 5.68
C CYS A 282 12.57 4.37 6.19
N LEU A 283 12.19 5.28 7.08
CA LEU A 283 10.80 5.47 7.46
C LEU A 283 10.12 6.32 6.38
N PRO A 284 8.83 6.10 6.08
CA PRO A 284 8.07 6.99 5.23
C PRO A 284 8.08 8.42 5.80
#